data_AF-A0A0G0U2C4-F1
#
_entry.id   AF-A0A0G0U2C4-F1
#
_cell.length_a   1.000
_cell.length_b   1.000
_cell.length_c   1.000
_cell.angle_alpha   90.00
_cell.angle_beta   90.00
_cell.angle_gamma   90.00
#
_symmetry.space_group_name_H-M   'P 1'
#
loop_
_entity.id
_entity.type
_entity.pdbx_description
1 polymer ?
#
loop_
_entity_poly.entity_id
_entity_poly.type
_entity_poly.pdbx_seq_one_letter_code
_entity_poly.pdbx_strand_id
1 'polypeptide(L)'
;MLRLLNRKNYLISVVIFLAIFFLSGCSDYSTEKVEESPAFEDTPVIEDSDSDLYDQEPQTFNGYECTDDCSGHEAGYNWAEEKGITDPSDCGGNSNSFIEGCESYAEGQ
;
A
#
# COMPACT_ATOMS: atom_id res chain seq x y z
N MET A 1 -35.28 17.89 -29.93
CA MET A 1 -35.59 16.82 -28.96
C MET A 1 -34.72 15.55 -29.15
N LEU A 2 -33.49 15.67 -29.70
CA LEU A 2 -32.63 14.52 -30.07
C LEU A 2 -31.34 14.36 -29.22
N ARG A 3 -31.17 15.13 -28.15
CA ARG A 3 -29.95 15.08 -27.30
C ARG A 3 -30.11 14.28 -26.00
N LEU A 4 -31.32 13.82 -25.68
CA LEU A 4 -31.61 13.09 -24.43
C LEU A 4 -31.56 11.56 -24.57
N LEU A 5 -31.63 11.03 -25.80
CA LEU A 5 -31.55 9.59 -26.07
C LEU A 5 -30.11 9.06 -26.02
N ASN A 6 -29.11 9.89 -26.32
CA ASN A 6 -27.70 9.49 -26.27
C ASN A 6 -27.15 9.37 -24.84
N ARG A 7 -27.63 10.19 -23.89
CA ARG A 7 -27.11 10.18 -22.52
C ARG A 7 -27.56 8.96 -21.72
N LYS A 8 -28.80 8.51 -21.93
CA LYS A 8 -29.32 7.28 -21.29
C LYS A 8 -28.67 6.03 -21.86
N ASN A 9 -28.48 5.98 -23.18
CA ASN A 9 -27.80 4.86 -23.84
C ASN A 9 -26.30 4.82 -23.49
N TYR A 10 -25.66 5.98 -23.34
CA TYR A 10 -24.28 6.09 -22.86
C TYR A 10 -24.13 5.58 -21.41
N LEU A 11 -25.04 5.97 -20.52
CA LEU A 11 -25.03 5.48 -19.13
C LEU A 11 -25.25 3.96 -19.05
N ILE A 12 -26.18 3.42 -19.83
CA ILE A 12 -26.41 1.96 -19.89
C ILE A 12 -25.16 1.24 -20.42
N SER A 13 -24.53 1.77 -21.47
CA SER A 13 -23.29 1.21 -22.03
C SER A 13 -22.14 1.21 -21.01
N VAL A 14 -21.91 2.34 -20.31
CA VAL A 14 -20.85 2.46 -19.30
C VAL A 14 -21.06 1.47 -18.15
N VAL A 15 -22.30 1.29 -17.67
CA VAL A 15 -22.60 0.33 -16.60
C VAL A 15 -22.34 -1.11 -17.05
N ILE A 16 -22.69 -1.47 -18.29
CA ILE A 16 -22.44 -2.81 -18.84
C ILE A 16 -20.93 -3.07 -18.98
N PHE A 17 -20.17 -2.10 -19.52
CA PHE A 17 -18.71 -2.23 -19.65
C PHE A 17 -18.00 -2.37 -18.31
N LEU A 18 -18.43 -1.61 -17.28
CA LEU A 18 -17.90 -1.73 -15.93
C LEU A 18 -18.23 -3.09 -15.32
N ALA A 19 -19.46 -3.58 -15.47
CA ALA A 19 -19.87 -4.89 -14.96
C ALA A 19 -19.08 -6.05 -15.61
N ILE A 20 -18.74 -5.95 -16.90
CA ILE A 20 -17.92 -6.95 -17.62
C ILE A 20 -16.47 -6.95 -17.11
N PHE A 21 -15.92 -5.78 -16.77
CA PHE A 21 -14.58 -5.66 -16.18
C PHE A 21 -14.46 -6.35 -14.81
N PHE A 22 -15.53 -6.33 -14.00
CA PHE A 22 -15.56 -7.01 -12.70
C PHE A 22 -15.77 -8.53 -12.79
N LEU A 23 -16.27 -9.06 -13.92
CA LEU A 23 -16.50 -10.51 -14.11
C LEU A 23 -15.24 -11.29 -14.55
N SER A 24 -14.14 -10.60 -14.89
CA SER A 24 -12.87 -11.23 -15.27
C SER A 24 -11.77 -11.08 -14.20
N GLY A 25 -12.10 -10.60 -13.01
CA GLY A 25 -11.13 -10.29 -11.95
C GLY A 25 -11.07 -11.29 -10.80
N CYS A 26 -10.82 -12.58 -11.08
CA CYS A 26 -10.21 -13.49 -10.11
C CYS A 26 -9.05 -14.18 -10.81
N SER A 27 -7.86 -13.58 -10.75
CA SER A 27 -6.63 -14.27 -11.11
C SER A 27 -6.14 -15.00 -9.86
N ASP A 28 -6.03 -16.32 -9.97
CA ASP A 28 -5.66 -17.28 -8.94
C ASP A 28 -4.48 -16.83 -8.05
N TYR A 29 -4.71 -16.67 -6.75
CA TYR A 29 -3.63 -16.66 -5.76
C TYR A 29 -3.19 -18.10 -5.53
N SER A 30 -2.09 -18.48 -6.19
CA SER A 30 -1.40 -19.73 -5.90
C SER A 30 -0.75 -19.61 -4.52
N THR A 31 -1.35 -20.23 -3.49
CA THR A 31 -0.64 -20.56 -2.26
C THR A 31 0.43 -21.58 -2.62
N GLU A 32 1.67 -21.13 -2.74
CA GLU A 32 2.82 -22.01 -2.72
C GLU A 32 3.01 -22.52 -1.28
N LYS A 33 2.88 -23.84 -1.13
CA LYS A 33 3.23 -24.55 0.09
C LYS A 33 4.70 -24.32 0.39
N VAL A 34 5.01 -23.65 1.50
CA VAL A 34 6.35 -23.78 2.08
C VAL A 34 6.39 -25.13 2.78
N GLU A 35 7.16 -26.04 2.21
CA GLU A 35 7.42 -27.35 2.77
C GLU A 35 8.20 -27.24 4.08
N GLU A 36 7.84 -28.13 4.98
CA GLU A 36 8.42 -28.28 6.30
C GLU A 36 9.76 -29.03 6.23
N SER A 37 10.69 -28.59 7.10
CA SER A 37 11.88 -29.30 7.61
C SER A 37 13.14 -29.36 6.72
N PRO A 38 14.38 -29.37 7.30
CA PRO A 38 14.71 -30.01 8.58
C PRO A 38 15.54 -29.18 9.57
N ALA A 39 15.57 -29.73 10.79
CA ALA A 39 16.44 -29.36 11.90
C ALA A 39 17.89 -29.11 11.45
N PHE A 40 18.45 -27.96 11.85
CA PHE A 40 19.88 -27.68 11.79
C PHE A 40 20.45 -27.68 13.21
N GLU A 41 21.59 -28.36 13.32
CA GLU A 41 22.20 -28.94 14.51
C GLU A 41 22.63 -27.92 15.59
N ASP A 42 22.52 -28.35 16.84
CA ASP A 42 23.22 -27.79 18.00
C ASP A 42 24.70 -27.60 17.69
N THR A 43 25.14 -26.34 17.56
CA THR A 43 26.56 -25.99 17.55
C THR A 43 26.90 -25.17 18.80
N PRO A 44 28.06 -25.44 19.42
CA PRO A 44 28.37 -24.99 20.76
C PRO A 44 28.63 -23.49 20.82
N VAL A 45 27.95 -22.85 21.77
CA VAL A 45 28.16 -21.47 22.20
C VAL A 45 29.58 -21.32 22.76
N ILE A 46 30.44 -20.50 22.15
CA ILE A 46 31.48 -19.73 22.87
C ILE A 46 31.67 -18.34 22.22
N GLU A 47 31.61 -17.37 23.11
CA GLU A 47 31.69 -15.90 23.08
C GLU A 47 32.90 -15.29 22.33
N ASP A 48 32.64 -14.32 21.44
CA ASP A 48 33.15 -12.92 21.52
C ASP A 48 32.90 -12.13 20.19
N SER A 49 32.56 -10.85 20.32
CA SER A 49 32.22 -9.83 19.29
C SER A 49 30.90 -10.07 18.52
N ASP A 50 29.88 -9.22 18.55
CA ASP A 50 29.76 -7.83 18.95
C ASP A 50 28.39 -7.63 19.61
N SER A 51 28.36 -6.79 20.63
CA SER A 51 27.12 -6.26 21.18
C SER A 51 26.51 -5.27 20.18
N ASP A 52 25.88 -5.77 19.12
CA ASP A 52 24.90 -5.00 18.34
C ASP A 52 23.61 -4.96 19.18
N LEU A 53 23.71 -4.22 20.28
CA LEU A 53 22.58 -3.82 21.10
C LEU A 53 21.65 -3.05 20.19
N TYR A 54 20.57 -3.70 19.75
CA TYR A 54 19.49 -3.19 18.91
C TYR A 54 19.29 -1.68 19.04
N ASP A 55 20.02 -0.93 18.22
CA ASP A 55 19.71 0.44 17.87
C ASP A 55 18.66 0.35 16.77
N GLN A 56 17.50 -0.20 17.13
CA GLN A 56 16.29 -0.02 16.34
C GLN A 56 15.83 1.40 16.60
N GLU A 57 16.62 2.37 16.12
CA GLU A 57 16.14 3.72 15.91
C GLU A 57 14.81 3.57 15.17
N PRO A 58 13.71 4.12 15.73
CA PRO A 58 12.41 3.99 15.11
C PRO A 58 12.52 4.42 13.64
N GLN A 59 12.07 3.56 12.74
CA GLN A 59 12.07 3.91 11.34
C GLN A 59 11.04 5.02 11.14
N THR A 60 11.43 6.09 10.45
CA THR A 60 10.53 7.20 10.17
C THR A 60 10.42 7.47 8.69
N PHE A 61 9.22 7.81 8.23
CA PHE A 61 8.95 8.32 6.89
C PHE A 61 8.52 9.78 6.99
N ASN A 62 9.34 10.72 6.49
CA ASN A 62 9.05 12.15 6.53
C ASN A 62 8.64 12.67 7.93
N GLY A 63 9.27 12.13 8.98
CA GLY A 63 8.99 12.49 10.38
C GLY A 63 7.84 11.73 11.03
N TYR A 64 7.15 10.85 10.30
CA TYR A 64 6.14 9.94 10.84
C TYR A 64 6.77 8.60 11.22
N GLU A 65 6.41 8.10 12.40
CA GLU A 65 6.89 6.82 12.92
C GLU A 65 6.27 5.64 12.15
N CYS A 66 7.11 4.73 11.67
CA CYS A 66 6.68 3.50 11.03
C CYS A 66 6.44 2.43 12.10
N THR A 67 5.33 1.68 11.98
CA THR A 67 4.94 0.69 13.01
C THR A 67 5.71 -0.62 12.92
N ASP A 68 5.86 -1.14 11.71
CA ASP A 68 6.62 -2.36 11.39
C ASP A 68 7.53 -2.09 10.18
N ASP A 69 6.92 -1.56 9.11
CA ASP A 69 7.59 -1.03 7.93
C ASP A 69 6.96 0.32 7.52
N CYS A 70 7.67 1.08 6.68
CA CYS A 70 7.19 2.37 6.18
C CYS A 70 6.32 2.24 4.92
N SER A 71 5.91 1.02 4.55
CA SER A 71 5.24 0.76 3.26
C SER A 71 3.88 1.45 3.17
N GLY A 72 3.19 1.61 4.31
CA GLY A 72 1.93 2.34 4.37
C GLY A 72 2.09 3.81 4.01
N HIS A 73 3.13 4.46 4.54
CA HIS A 73 3.45 5.86 4.25
C HIS A 73 3.92 6.04 2.81
N GLU A 74 4.82 5.18 2.32
CA GLU A 74 5.27 5.19 0.92
C GLU A 74 4.10 5.04 -0.06
N ALA A 75 3.16 4.13 0.24
CA ALA A 75 1.97 3.94 -0.58
C ALA A 75 1.09 5.20 -0.62
N GLY A 76 0.92 5.88 0.52
CA GLY A 76 0.20 7.15 0.62
C GLY A 76 0.85 8.27 -0.17
N TYR A 77 2.17 8.42 -0.02
CA TYR A 77 2.97 9.44 -0.71
C TYR A 77 2.91 9.25 -2.23
N ASN A 78 3.19 8.03 -2.71
CA ASN A 78 3.17 7.72 -4.14
C ASN A 78 1.78 7.93 -4.74
N TRP A 79 0.73 7.54 -4.03
CA TRP A 79 -0.64 7.80 -4.47
C TRP A 79 -0.93 9.30 -4.57
N ALA A 80 -0.49 10.10 -3.59
CA ALA A 80 -0.67 11.54 -3.60
C ALA A 80 0.07 12.18 -4.78
N GLU A 81 1.29 11.73 -5.09
CA GLU A 81 2.05 12.13 -6.28
C GLU A 81 1.32 11.80 -7.57
N GLU A 82 0.87 10.55 -7.74
CA GLU A 82 0.13 10.11 -8.93
C GLU A 82 -1.18 10.88 -9.15
N LYS A 83 -1.81 11.33 -8.06
CA LYS A 83 -3.03 12.14 -8.10
C LYS A 83 -2.78 13.64 -8.15
N GLY A 84 -1.55 14.08 -7.93
CA GLY A 84 -1.20 15.49 -7.81
C GLY A 84 -1.91 16.18 -6.66
N ILE A 85 -2.02 15.51 -5.51
CA ILE A 85 -2.62 16.10 -4.30
C ILE A 85 -1.70 17.21 -3.79
N THR A 86 -2.26 18.41 -3.61
CA THR A 86 -1.50 19.58 -3.15
C THR A 86 -2.12 20.22 -1.90
N ASP A 87 -3.29 19.73 -1.47
CA ASP A 87 -3.94 20.13 -0.22
C ASP A 87 -3.97 18.89 0.69
N PRO A 88 -3.33 18.93 1.88
CA PRO A 88 -3.38 17.82 2.84
C PRO A 88 -4.79 17.43 3.24
N SER A 89 -5.76 18.35 3.16
CA SER A 89 -7.18 18.11 3.45
C SER A 89 -7.84 17.13 2.47
N ASP A 90 -7.26 16.94 1.28
CA ASP A 90 -7.71 15.99 0.28
C ASP A 90 -7.16 14.57 0.54
N CYS A 91 -6.28 14.40 1.52
CA CYS A 91 -5.79 13.10 1.95
C CYS A 91 -6.86 12.34 2.74
N GLY A 92 -6.97 11.04 2.45
CA GLY A 92 -7.93 10.15 3.10
C GLY A 92 -7.57 8.69 2.86
N GLY A 93 -8.29 7.78 3.50
CA GLY A 93 -8.01 6.35 3.41
C GLY A 93 -8.50 5.60 4.64
N ASN A 94 -8.23 4.29 4.67
CA ASN A 94 -8.59 3.43 5.80
C ASN A 94 -7.41 3.16 6.76
N SER A 95 -6.21 3.62 6.42
CA SER A 95 -5.01 3.44 7.26
C SER A 95 -4.41 4.78 7.61
N ASN A 96 -4.01 4.96 8.87
CA ASN A 96 -3.35 6.18 9.33
C ASN A 96 -2.02 6.41 8.61
N SER A 97 -1.20 5.36 8.48
CA SER A 97 0.09 5.44 7.76
C SER A 97 -0.06 5.90 6.31
N PHE A 98 -1.12 5.46 5.64
CA PHE A 98 -1.43 5.92 4.28
C PHE A 98 -1.79 7.40 4.23
N ILE A 99 -2.59 7.87 5.18
CA ILE A 99 -3.00 9.29 5.26
C ILE A 99 -1.79 10.17 5.54
N GLU A 100 -0.96 9.79 6.51
CA GLU A 100 0.29 10.50 6.86
C GLU A 100 1.26 10.59 5.67
N GLY A 101 1.40 9.49 4.91
CA GLY A 101 2.17 9.47 3.67
C GLY A 101 1.65 10.46 2.63
N CYS A 102 0.33 10.49 2.42
CA CYS A 102 -0.30 11.45 1.52
C CYS A 102 -0.10 12.90 1.97
N GLU A 103 -0.31 13.18 3.25
CA GLU A 103 -0.15 14.52 3.84
C GLU A 103 1.28 15.00 3.66
N SER A 104 2.28 14.14 3.88
CA SER A 104 3.68 14.51 3.71
C SER A 104 4.02 14.92 2.27
N TYR A 105 3.42 14.30 1.24
CA TYR A 105 3.55 14.77 -0.14
C TYR A 105 2.90 16.14 -0.34
N ALA A 106 1.67 16.30 0.13
CA ALA A 106 0.90 17.54 -0.02
C ALA A 106 1.55 18.73 0.70
N GLU A 107 2.25 18.46 1.81
CA GLU A 107 3.05 19.43 2.57
C GLU A 107 4.44 19.70 1.96
N GLY A 108 4.91 18.81 1.07
CA GLY A 108 6.21 18.90 0.41
C GLY A 108 7.39 18.52 1.31
N GLN A 109 7.21 17.51 2.17
CA GLN A 109 8.23 16.99 3.08
C GLN A 109 9.16 15.96 2.43
#